data_AF-A0A5B9D284-F1
#
_entry.id   AF-A0A5B9D284-F1
#
_cell.length_a   1.000
_cell.length_b   1.000
_cell.length_c   1.000
_cell.angle_alpha   90.00
_cell.angle_beta   90.00
_cell.angle_gamma   90.00
#
_symmetry.space_group_name_H-M   'P 1'
#
loop_
_entity.id
_entity.type
_entity.pdbx_description
1 polymer ?
#
loop_
_entity_poly.entity_id
_entity_poly.type
_entity_poly.pdbx_seq_one_letter_code
_entity_poly.pdbx_strand_id
1 'polypeptide(L)'
;MKKDHPHPFPSSSIQELIKLYEQAAAEVSGTPPLPKEEPLKSKRLSTIPEEDEGRLSLSEEEMITAKGAQASVRRAPSTTPLSNTRAPQRPQETETTRTASAPQTAQGATTRLSEEQIALLLPHHSLVRTYQEEIQRLSARAYGNPNILQEKMQEIQKNPQAGEELSWCMAAHPESIAKLSGKSMLGFKNRERRQAEESFSSLCINIDCYTEAVRQAREGLSQSPEQELKNYERLMGKAAVAELLKKPNHREKESLSETEMSTQIHQNSKVKRHHAQTQYWCRVVFGQSDILQSQVEELFQNPETIEPLAQQLAGNPQSIHKYAGRNFGGLKNKARIHAEAGLSHLIDALDNYAMAVTQVRESILQTQQIKQERHEASEQTLSLQQQQNISQSAQRLEPSTITHEGATPSTQQRERETDFRPRKTAAPKAMAFAS
;
A
#
# COMPACT_ATOMS: atom_id res chain seq x y z
N MET A 1 19.26 13.38 -41.39
CA MET A 1 17.82 13.71 -41.50
C MET A 1 17.09 12.94 -40.41
N LYS A 2 16.21 13.59 -39.64
CA LYS A 2 15.26 12.91 -38.74
C LYS A 2 13.85 13.11 -39.34
N LYS A 3 12.93 12.17 -39.10
CA LYS A 3 11.52 12.27 -39.52
C LYS A 3 10.62 12.18 -38.29
N ASP A 4 10.12 13.33 -37.85
CA ASP A 4 9.12 13.39 -36.79
C ASP A 4 7.84 12.69 -37.25
N HIS A 5 7.22 11.91 -36.36
CA HIS A 5 5.93 11.27 -36.60
C HIS A 5 4.88 12.05 -35.79
N PRO A 6 3.73 12.44 -36.39
CA PRO A 6 2.72 13.21 -35.68
C PRO A 6 2.01 12.34 -34.63
N HIS A 7 1.86 12.89 -33.42
CA HIS A 7 1.01 12.29 -32.40
C HIS A 7 -0.46 12.36 -32.84
N PRO A 8 -1.22 11.26 -32.82
CA PRO A 8 -2.67 11.33 -33.00
C PRO A 8 -3.32 11.89 -31.72
N PHE A 9 -4.36 12.71 -31.94
CA PHE A 9 -5.21 13.38 -30.95
C PHE A 9 -4.55 14.49 -30.10
N PRO A 10 -5.09 15.72 -30.10
CA PRO A 10 -4.78 16.69 -29.07
C PRO A 10 -5.43 16.27 -27.75
N SER A 11 -4.68 16.38 -26.65
CA SER A 11 -5.23 16.18 -25.30
C SER A 11 -6.15 17.36 -24.94
N SER A 12 -7.46 17.19 -25.15
CA SER A 12 -8.46 18.16 -24.67
C SER A 12 -8.29 18.42 -23.17
N SER A 13 -8.47 19.68 -22.78
CA SER A 13 -8.29 20.09 -21.38
C SER A 13 -9.33 19.40 -20.50
N ILE A 14 -8.98 19.14 -19.24
CA ILE A 14 -9.93 18.64 -18.23
C ILE A 14 -11.15 19.57 -18.12
N GLN A 15 -10.97 20.87 -18.36
CA GLN A 15 -12.07 21.86 -18.40
C GLN A 15 -13.01 21.70 -19.61
N GLU A 16 -12.53 21.16 -20.73
CA GLU A 16 -13.36 20.84 -21.89
C GLU A 16 -14.14 19.55 -21.66
N LEU A 17 -13.50 18.54 -21.07
CA LEU A 17 -14.16 17.29 -20.65
C LEU A 17 -15.28 17.54 -19.62
N ILE A 18 -15.04 18.43 -18.64
CA ILE A 18 -16.06 18.85 -17.68
C ILE A 18 -17.24 19.53 -18.40
N LYS A 19 -16.99 20.49 -19.30
CA LYS A 19 -18.06 21.17 -20.07
C LYS A 19 -18.88 20.21 -20.94
N LEU A 20 -18.23 19.23 -21.58
CA LEU A 20 -18.92 18.20 -22.37
C LEU A 20 -19.83 17.34 -21.47
N TYR A 21 -19.39 17.01 -20.25
CA TYR A 21 -20.21 16.29 -19.27
C TYR A 21 -21.38 17.13 -18.73
N GLU A 22 -21.14 18.41 -18.41
CA GLU A 22 -22.19 19.35 -17.97
C GLU A 22 -23.25 19.56 -19.06
N GLN A 23 -22.83 19.70 -20.32
CA GLN A 23 -23.75 19.85 -21.46
C GLN A 23 -24.57 18.57 -21.68
N ALA A 24 -23.94 17.39 -21.67
CA ALA A 24 -24.65 16.12 -21.79
C ALA A 24 -25.64 15.88 -20.63
N ALA A 25 -25.29 16.29 -19.40
CA ALA A 25 -26.18 16.22 -18.25
C ALA A 25 -27.40 17.15 -18.40
N ALA A 26 -27.21 18.36 -18.94
CA ALA A 26 -28.31 19.29 -19.21
C ALA A 26 -29.29 18.73 -20.26
N GLU A 27 -28.78 18.14 -21.35
CA GLU A 27 -29.59 17.52 -22.40
C GLU A 27 -30.40 16.31 -21.89
N VAL A 28 -29.86 15.54 -20.94
CA VAL A 28 -30.58 14.42 -20.29
C VAL A 28 -31.65 14.91 -19.30
N SER A 29 -31.47 16.09 -18.70
CA SER A 29 -32.38 16.61 -17.65
C SER A 29 -33.67 17.26 -18.19
N GLY A 30 -33.79 17.48 -19.50
CA GLY A 30 -35.03 17.90 -20.17
C GLY A 30 -35.64 19.22 -19.70
N THR A 31 -34.85 20.06 -19.01
CA THR A 31 -35.30 21.30 -18.38
C THR A 31 -34.64 22.49 -19.11
N PRO A 32 -35.41 23.43 -19.69
CA PRO A 32 -34.82 24.57 -20.38
C PRO A 32 -34.11 25.50 -19.38
N PRO A 33 -32.98 26.14 -19.77
CA PRO A 33 -32.26 27.04 -18.88
C PRO A 33 -33.13 28.26 -18.52
N LEU A 34 -33.33 28.48 -17.22
CA LEU A 34 -33.99 29.67 -16.71
C LEU A 34 -33.18 30.92 -17.12
N PRO A 35 -33.81 31.99 -17.66
CA PRO A 35 -33.10 33.22 -17.96
C PRO A 35 -32.56 33.88 -16.68
N LYS A 36 -31.41 34.55 -16.80
CA LYS A 36 -30.85 35.37 -15.72
C LYS A 36 -31.75 36.57 -15.47
N GLU A 37 -32.18 36.78 -14.23
CA GLU A 37 -32.80 38.04 -13.82
C GLU A 37 -31.73 39.13 -13.67
N GLU A 38 -31.97 40.29 -14.29
CA GLU A 38 -31.34 41.56 -13.93
C GLU A 38 -32.32 42.41 -13.09
N PRO A 39 -31.84 43.27 -12.18
CA PRO A 39 -32.68 43.87 -11.14
C PRO A 39 -33.46 45.11 -11.59
N LEU A 40 -34.36 45.56 -10.68
CA LEU A 40 -35.22 46.77 -10.75
C LEU A 40 -36.50 46.56 -11.62
N LYS A 41 -37.69 47.08 -11.29
CA LYS A 41 -38.06 48.30 -10.53
C LYS A 41 -39.33 48.12 -9.67
N SER A 42 -39.48 49.01 -8.67
CA SER A 42 -40.63 49.13 -7.77
C SER A 42 -41.96 49.53 -8.46
N LYS A 43 -43.08 49.02 -7.92
CA LYS A 43 -44.40 49.67 -7.89
C LYS A 43 -45.17 49.26 -6.60
N ARG A 44 -46.29 49.92 -6.30
CA ARG A 44 -46.79 50.18 -4.93
C ARG A 44 -48.32 49.99 -4.81
N LEU A 45 -48.82 49.81 -3.56
CA LEU A 45 -50.23 49.58 -3.13
C LEU A 45 -50.75 48.15 -3.46
N SER A 46 -51.64 47.51 -2.71
CA SER A 46 -52.51 47.83 -1.54
C SER A 46 -52.89 46.50 -0.82
N THR A 47 -53.43 46.34 0.41
CA THR A 47 -53.68 47.17 1.62
C THR A 47 -54.04 46.22 2.81
N ILE A 48 -54.14 46.73 4.05
CA ILE A 48 -54.33 46.05 5.37
C ILE A 48 -55.80 46.23 5.87
N PRO A 49 -56.46 45.28 6.61
CA PRO A 49 -56.30 44.97 8.06
C PRO A 49 -55.81 43.53 8.34
N GLU A 50 -55.07 43.17 9.40
CA GLU A 50 -55.11 43.49 10.87
C GLU A 50 -56.22 42.82 11.68
N GLU A 51 -55.81 41.91 12.59
CA GLU A 51 -56.18 41.87 14.02
C GLU A 51 -54.91 41.51 14.84
N ASP A 52 -54.90 41.83 16.15
CA ASP A 52 -53.73 41.87 17.05
C ASP A 52 -53.92 40.95 18.29
N GLU A 53 -53.07 41.08 19.33
CA GLU A 53 -52.96 40.32 20.59
C GLU A 53 -52.14 39.00 20.49
N GLY A 54 -51.06 38.79 21.26
CA GLY A 54 -50.39 39.70 22.18
C GLY A 54 -49.32 39.03 23.06
N ARG A 55 -48.56 39.85 23.81
CA ARG A 55 -47.64 39.53 24.93
C ARG A 55 -46.23 38.95 24.67
N LEU A 56 -45.28 39.88 24.63
CA LEU A 56 -44.18 40.03 25.62
C LEU A 56 -43.32 38.81 26.02
N SER A 57 -42.00 38.92 25.79
CA SER A 57 -41.02 39.04 26.89
C SER A 57 -39.70 39.67 26.41
N LEU A 58 -39.21 40.66 27.14
CA LEU A 58 -37.86 41.23 27.01
C LEU A 58 -36.90 40.55 27.99
N SER A 59 -35.61 40.50 27.64
CA SER A 59 -34.50 40.48 28.60
C SER A 59 -33.31 41.15 27.93
N GLU A 60 -32.65 42.05 28.65
CA GLU A 60 -31.67 42.99 28.11
C GLU A 60 -30.22 42.53 28.35
N GLU A 61 -29.32 43.25 27.66
CA GLU A 61 -27.90 43.48 27.94
C GLU A 61 -27.13 42.62 28.97
N GLU A 62 -25.92 42.19 28.56
CA GLU A 62 -24.75 42.81 29.18
C GLU A 62 -23.68 43.11 28.11
N MET A 63 -23.03 44.27 28.19
CA MET A 63 -22.01 44.74 27.24
C MET A 63 -20.72 45.10 27.99
N ILE A 64 -19.61 44.45 27.66
CA ILE A 64 -18.27 44.81 28.17
C ILE A 64 -17.34 45.09 26.99
N THR A 65 -16.66 46.24 27.02
CA THR A 65 -15.75 46.70 25.95
C THR A 65 -14.38 47.11 26.50
N ALA A 66 -13.31 46.48 26.00
CA ALA A 66 -11.93 46.97 26.11
C ALA A 66 -11.00 46.23 25.12
N LYS A 67 -9.83 46.75 24.71
CA LYS A 67 -9.47 48.07 24.12
C LYS A 67 -7.96 48.03 23.79
N GLY A 68 -7.61 48.23 22.52
CA GLY A 68 -6.22 48.39 22.07
C GLY A 68 -5.48 47.06 21.80
N ALA A 69 -4.40 47.05 20.99
CA ALA A 69 -3.79 48.15 20.25
C ALA A 69 -3.25 47.69 18.88
N GLN A 70 -3.18 48.61 17.91
CA GLN A 70 -2.49 48.40 16.64
C GLN A 70 -1.01 48.76 16.78
N ALA A 71 -0.14 48.03 16.07
CA ALA A 71 1.16 48.52 15.64
C ALA A 71 1.44 47.99 14.22
N SER A 72 1.62 48.90 13.27
CA SER A 72 1.84 48.59 11.85
C SER A 72 3.23 49.05 11.42
N VAL A 73 4.05 48.14 10.91
CA VAL A 73 5.24 48.48 10.12
C VAL A 73 5.23 47.63 8.85
N ARG A 74 5.36 48.28 7.69
CA ARG A 74 5.27 47.69 6.36
C ARG A 74 6.43 48.19 5.50
N ARG A 75 7.31 47.28 5.06
CA ARG A 75 7.90 47.26 3.70
C ARG A 75 8.72 45.99 3.48
N ALA A 76 8.85 45.63 2.20
CA ALA A 76 9.56 44.43 1.73
C ALA A 76 10.75 44.87 0.82
N PRO A 77 11.27 44.04 -0.10
CA PRO A 77 12.64 43.54 -0.02
C PRO A 77 13.60 44.22 -1.01
N SER A 78 14.84 43.75 -1.08
CA SER A 78 15.83 44.14 -2.10
C SER A 78 16.76 42.99 -2.46
N THR A 79 17.31 43.01 -3.68
CA THR A 79 17.94 41.89 -4.37
C THR A 79 19.46 41.99 -4.49
N THR A 80 20.07 40.87 -4.92
CA THR A 80 21.43 40.66 -5.47
C THR A 80 21.84 41.64 -6.59
N PRO A 81 23.12 41.71 -7.10
CA PRO A 81 24.20 40.69 -7.04
C PRO A 81 25.69 41.17 -6.83
N LEU A 82 26.60 40.17 -6.83
CA LEU A 82 28.06 40.12 -7.11
C LEU A 82 28.85 41.36 -7.61
N SER A 83 30.14 41.45 -7.20
CA SER A 83 31.33 41.33 -8.10
C SER A 83 32.72 41.48 -7.40
N ASN A 84 33.66 40.56 -7.71
CA ASN A 84 35.15 40.68 -7.78
C ASN A 84 35.98 41.24 -6.57
N THR A 85 37.19 40.77 -6.24
CA THR A 85 38.40 40.84 -7.10
C THR A 85 39.61 39.99 -6.60
N ARG A 86 40.15 39.13 -7.49
CA ARG A 86 41.57 38.70 -7.72
C ARG A 86 42.50 38.16 -6.59
N ALA A 87 43.25 37.10 -6.94
CA ALA A 87 44.32 36.40 -6.18
C ALA A 87 45.74 36.96 -6.51
N PRO A 88 46.94 36.31 -6.33
CA PRO A 88 47.29 34.91 -5.96
C PRO A 88 48.55 34.68 -5.05
N GLN A 89 48.87 33.42 -4.69
CA GLN A 89 50.23 32.79 -4.80
C GLN A 89 50.24 31.25 -4.55
N ARG A 90 51.43 30.60 -4.47
CA ARG A 90 51.71 29.16 -4.80
C ARG A 90 52.10 28.24 -3.61
N PRO A 91 52.20 26.90 -3.79
CA PRO A 91 52.31 25.91 -2.69
C PRO A 91 53.69 25.21 -2.51
N GLN A 92 53.83 24.51 -1.37
CA GLN A 92 54.67 23.32 -1.08
C GLN A 92 53.83 22.48 -0.07
N GLU A 93 53.71 21.15 -0.03
CA GLU A 93 54.57 19.96 -0.26
C GLU A 93 55.32 19.43 0.99
N THR A 94 54.85 18.30 1.53
CA THR A 94 55.54 17.31 2.40
C THR A 94 55.96 17.76 3.83
N GLU A 95 56.12 16.92 4.87
CA GLU A 95 56.18 15.44 5.01
C GLU A 95 55.37 14.85 6.19
N THR A 96 55.02 13.57 6.03
CA THR A 96 55.05 12.44 6.99
C THR A 96 55.08 12.68 8.52
N THR A 97 54.06 12.18 9.24
CA THR A 97 54.24 11.44 10.51
C THR A 97 53.15 10.38 10.68
N ARG A 98 53.52 9.14 11.00
CA ARG A 98 52.58 8.06 11.35
C ARG A 98 52.29 8.06 12.84
N THR A 99 51.01 8.00 13.20
CA THR A 99 50.57 7.40 14.47
C THR A 99 49.47 6.39 14.14
N ALA A 100 49.63 5.15 14.58
CA ALA A 100 48.64 4.11 14.35
C ALA A 100 47.49 4.22 15.36
N SER A 101 46.26 4.04 14.88
CA SER A 101 45.10 3.70 15.71
C SER A 101 44.34 2.57 15.02
N ALA A 102 43.53 1.84 15.80
CA ALA A 102 43.03 0.51 15.46
C ALA A 102 42.27 0.43 14.13
N PRO A 103 42.31 -0.72 13.41
CA PRO A 103 41.42 -0.95 12.29
C PRO A 103 39.98 -0.93 12.80
N GLN A 104 39.18 0.05 12.35
CA GLN A 104 37.75 0.06 12.58
C GLN A 104 37.15 -1.17 11.89
N THR A 105 36.67 -2.13 12.69
CA THR A 105 36.02 -3.33 12.18
C THR A 105 34.78 -2.93 11.39
N ALA A 106 34.74 -3.33 10.12
CA ALA A 106 33.70 -2.95 9.18
C ALA A 106 32.36 -3.67 9.47
N GLN A 107 31.68 -3.28 10.55
CA GLN A 107 30.26 -3.58 10.77
C GLN A 107 29.38 -2.62 9.95
N GLY A 108 29.67 -2.55 8.65
CA GLY A 108 28.96 -1.79 7.63
C GLY A 108 28.04 -2.65 6.77
N ALA A 109 27.56 -3.77 7.31
CA ALA A 109 26.52 -4.59 6.67
C ALA A 109 25.19 -3.83 6.76
N THR A 110 24.86 -3.06 5.72
CA THR A 110 23.60 -2.32 5.64
C THR A 110 22.43 -3.30 5.74
N THR A 111 21.66 -3.18 6.82
CA THR A 111 20.65 -4.15 7.25
C THR A 111 19.37 -3.90 6.48
N ARG A 112 19.41 -4.15 5.18
CA ARG A 112 18.25 -4.07 4.29
C ARG A 112 17.21 -5.11 4.71
N LEU A 113 16.13 -4.62 5.30
CA LEU A 113 14.96 -5.41 5.62
C LEU A 113 14.30 -5.95 4.34
N SER A 114 13.74 -7.16 4.40
CA SER A 114 12.87 -7.65 3.33
C SER A 114 11.50 -6.97 3.37
N GLU A 115 10.78 -6.97 2.26
CA GLU A 115 9.38 -6.50 2.19
C GLU A 115 8.49 -7.20 3.23
N GLU A 116 8.73 -8.49 3.51
CA GLU A 116 8.03 -9.26 4.54
C GLU A 116 8.35 -8.74 5.95
N GLN A 117 9.61 -8.39 6.24
CA GLN A 117 10.00 -7.78 7.52
C GLN A 117 9.44 -6.36 7.69
N ILE A 118 9.36 -5.58 6.60
CA ILE A 118 8.71 -4.28 6.59
C ILE A 118 7.21 -4.44 6.88
N ALA A 119 6.53 -5.37 6.21
CA ALA A 119 5.12 -5.67 6.42
C ALA A 119 4.80 -6.14 7.86
N LEU A 120 5.71 -6.89 8.50
CA LEU A 120 5.58 -7.30 9.91
C LEU A 120 5.77 -6.12 10.89
N LEU A 121 6.56 -5.10 10.55
CA LEU A 121 6.79 -3.93 11.40
C LEU A 121 5.72 -2.85 11.25
N LEU A 122 5.15 -2.65 10.05
CA LEU A 122 4.19 -1.55 9.77
C LEU A 122 3.01 -1.44 10.76
N PRO A 123 2.31 -2.51 11.18
CA PRO A 123 1.22 -2.43 12.18
C PRO A 123 1.67 -1.94 13.57
N HIS A 124 2.98 -1.92 13.81
CA HIS A 124 3.58 -1.44 15.05
C HIS A 124 4.07 0.02 14.96
N HIS A 125 4.08 0.65 13.78
CA HIS A 125 4.41 2.07 13.65
C HIS A 125 3.37 2.92 14.36
N SER A 126 3.82 3.90 15.16
CA SER A 126 2.94 4.69 16.04
C SER A 126 1.83 5.41 15.27
N LEU A 127 2.20 6.16 14.21
CA LEU A 127 1.23 6.91 13.40
C LEU A 127 0.28 5.99 12.64
N VAL A 128 0.77 4.85 12.11
CA VAL A 128 -0.07 3.88 11.38
C VAL A 128 -1.12 3.31 12.31
N ARG A 129 -0.75 2.94 13.55
CA ARG A 129 -1.69 2.46 14.56
C ARG A 129 -2.70 3.53 14.95
N THR A 130 -2.26 4.75 15.28
CA THR A 130 -3.17 5.83 15.70
C THR A 130 -4.19 6.17 14.61
N TYR A 131 -3.79 6.25 13.34
CA TYR A 131 -4.73 6.47 12.25
C TYR A 131 -5.62 5.23 11.99
N GLN A 132 -5.12 4.00 12.14
CA GLN A 132 -5.96 2.79 12.05
C GLN A 132 -7.07 2.78 13.13
N GLU A 133 -6.73 3.10 14.38
CA GLU A 133 -7.69 3.19 15.49
C GLU A 133 -8.73 4.30 15.23
N GLU A 134 -8.31 5.47 14.75
CA GLU A 134 -9.19 6.58 14.41
C GLU A 134 -10.09 6.28 13.18
N ILE A 135 -9.57 5.58 12.16
CA ILE A 135 -10.34 5.07 11.02
C ILE A 135 -11.42 4.09 11.49
N GLN A 136 -11.10 3.15 12.39
CA GLN A 136 -12.10 2.24 12.96
C GLN A 136 -13.16 3.03 13.75
N ARG A 137 -12.74 3.99 14.58
CA ARG A 137 -13.63 4.84 15.39
C ARG A 137 -14.54 5.75 14.54
N LEU A 138 -14.07 6.20 13.38
CA LEU A 138 -14.84 7.01 12.43
C LEU A 138 -15.76 6.15 11.56
N SER A 139 -15.28 4.99 11.09
CA SER A 139 -16.07 4.00 10.33
C SER A 139 -17.28 3.50 11.13
N ALA A 140 -17.12 3.28 12.44
CA ALA A 140 -18.22 2.94 13.35
C ALA A 140 -19.31 4.02 13.42
N ARG A 141 -18.97 5.31 13.20
CA ARG A 141 -19.94 6.42 13.21
C ARG A 141 -20.51 6.73 11.82
N ALA A 142 -19.70 6.58 10.77
CA ALA A 142 -20.11 6.83 9.39
C ALA A 142 -20.98 5.70 8.82
N TYR A 143 -20.62 4.44 9.09
CA TYR A 143 -21.22 3.24 8.49
C TYR A 143 -21.79 2.24 9.50
N GLY A 144 -21.67 2.49 10.81
CA GLY A 144 -22.14 1.57 11.85
C GLY A 144 -21.25 0.33 12.07
N ASN A 145 -20.11 0.22 11.37
CA ASN A 145 -19.19 -0.91 11.45
C ASN A 145 -17.74 -0.39 11.53
N PRO A 146 -17.00 -0.65 12.63
CA PRO A 146 -15.59 -0.22 12.76
C PRO A 146 -14.67 -0.91 11.76
N ASN A 147 -14.97 -2.14 11.37
CA ASN A 147 -14.07 -3.00 10.59
C ASN A 147 -14.33 -2.92 9.07
N ILE A 148 -15.22 -2.05 8.61
CA ILE A 148 -15.65 -1.98 7.19
C ILE A 148 -14.50 -1.62 6.23
N LEU A 149 -13.45 -0.94 6.71
CA LEU A 149 -12.24 -0.62 5.95
C LEU A 149 -11.03 -1.50 6.33
N GLN A 150 -11.21 -2.60 7.09
CA GLN A 150 -10.09 -3.39 7.61
C GLN A 150 -9.27 -4.09 6.52
N GLU A 151 -9.90 -4.68 5.51
CA GLU A 151 -9.18 -5.24 4.32
C GLU A 151 -8.46 -4.12 3.56
N LYS A 152 -9.11 -2.95 3.41
CA LYS A 152 -8.54 -1.81 2.70
C LYS A 152 -7.33 -1.20 3.39
N MET A 153 -7.33 -1.13 4.73
CA MET A 153 -6.15 -0.73 5.50
C MET A 153 -4.98 -1.72 5.32
N GLN A 154 -5.26 -3.02 5.22
CA GLN A 154 -4.23 -4.03 4.90
C GLN A 154 -3.73 -3.92 3.45
N GLU A 155 -4.60 -3.60 2.50
CA GLU A 155 -4.24 -3.34 1.09
C GLU A 155 -3.30 -2.12 0.98
N ILE A 156 -3.58 -1.05 1.73
CA ILE A 156 -2.73 0.15 1.82
C ILE A 156 -1.36 -0.16 2.44
N GLN A 157 -1.29 -1.01 3.47
CA GLN A 157 0.01 -1.46 4.03
C GLN A 157 0.86 -2.19 2.98
N LYS A 158 0.24 -3.06 2.17
CA LYS A 158 0.89 -3.77 1.05
C LYS A 158 1.24 -2.85 -0.12
N ASN A 159 0.41 -1.84 -0.41
CA ASN A 159 0.65 -0.84 -1.46
C ASN A 159 -0.02 0.50 -1.11
N PRO A 160 0.73 1.55 -0.71
CA PRO A 160 0.17 2.86 -0.38
C PRO A 160 -0.68 3.49 -1.49
N GLN A 161 -0.42 3.19 -2.77
CA GLN A 161 -1.21 3.71 -3.89
C GLN A 161 -2.70 3.32 -3.81
N ALA A 162 -3.03 2.19 -3.18
CA ALA A 162 -4.42 1.78 -2.93
C ALA A 162 -5.19 2.76 -2.02
N GLY A 163 -4.47 3.60 -1.26
CA GLY A 163 -5.05 4.63 -0.40
C GLY A 163 -5.53 5.85 -1.19
N GLU A 164 -4.80 6.24 -2.23
CA GLU A 164 -5.21 7.27 -3.19
C GLU A 164 -6.47 6.83 -3.95
N GLU A 165 -6.48 5.56 -4.42
CA GLU A 165 -7.65 4.96 -5.07
C GLU A 165 -8.86 4.91 -4.12
N LEU A 166 -8.66 4.51 -2.85
CA LEU A 166 -9.71 4.44 -1.85
C LEU A 166 -10.28 5.83 -1.50
N SER A 167 -9.41 6.81 -1.26
CA SER A 167 -9.81 8.19 -0.94
C SER A 167 -10.64 8.78 -2.07
N TRP A 168 -10.22 8.60 -3.33
CA TRP A 168 -11.01 9.00 -4.50
C TRP A 168 -12.36 8.26 -4.58
N CYS A 169 -12.39 6.94 -4.39
CA CYS A 169 -13.63 6.16 -4.40
C CYS A 169 -14.62 6.61 -3.33
N MET A 170 -14.13 6.92 -2.12
CA MET A 170 -14.95 7.41 -1.02
C MET A 170 -15.45 8.83 -1.32
N ALA A 171 -14.58 9.75 -1.74
CA ALA A 171 -14.95 11.13 -2.04
C ALA A 171 -15.98 11.24 -3.19
N ALA A 172 -15.84 10.43 -4.24
CA ALA A 172 -16.79 10.38 -5.35
C ALA A 172 -18.08 9.63 -4.99
N HIS A 173 -17.97 8.49 -4.29
CA HIS A 173 -19.07 7.56 -4.06
C HIS A 173 -19.10 7.05 -2.60
N PRO A 174 -19.53 7.86 -1.61
CA PRO A 174 -19.51 7.50 -0.19
C PRO A 174 -20.24 6.20 0.17
N GLU A 175 -21.36 5.90 -0.51
CA GLU A 175 -22.14 4.68 -0.28
C GLU A 175 -21.68 3.47 -1.13
N SER A 176 -20.53 3.55 -1.82
CA SER A 176 -19.91 2.41 -2.53
C SER A 176 -19.28 1.36 -1.59
N ILE A 177 -18.81 1.80 -0.42
CA ILE A 177 -18.25 0.94 0.64
C ILE A 177 -19.39 0.29 1.44
N ALA A 178 -20.28 1.12 1.96
CA ALA A 178 -21.47 0.73 2.72
C ALA A 178 -22.45 1.91 2.77
N LYS A 179 -23.73 1.65 3.08
CA LYS A 179 -24.69 2.72 3.33
C LYS A 179 -24.31 3.49 4.61
N LEU A 180 -24.36 4.82 4.57
CA LEU A 180 -24.09 5.64 5.76
C LEU A 180 -25.16 5.39 6.85
N SER A 181 -24.80 5.53 8.13
CA SER A 181 -25.70 5.37 9.26
C SER A 181 -26.88 6.37 9.24
N GLY A 182 -27.92 6.08 10.02
CA GLY A 182 -29.13 6.90 10.08
C GLY A 182 -29.99 6.92 8.82
N LYS A 183 -30.92 7.88 8.80
CA LYS A 183 -31.97 7.99 7.78
C LYS A 183 -32.01 9.40 7.21
N SER A 184 -32.11 9.47 5.88
CA SER A 184 -32.50 10.66 5.12
C SER A 184 -33.76 10.30 4.32
N MET A 185 -34.82 11.10 4.41
CA MET A 185 -36.00 10.97 3.55
C MET A 185 -36.46 12.36 3.10
N LEU A 186 -36.67 12.54 1.79
CA LEU A 186 -37.09 13.83 1.20
C LEU A 186 -36.21 15.03 1.64
N GLY A 187 -34.90 14.79 1.79
CA GLY A 187 -33.92 15.78 2.27
C GLY A 187 -33.82 15.90 3.81
N PHE A 188 -34.79 15.42 4.57
CA PHE A 188 -34.77 15.48 6.03
C PHE A 188 -33.89 14.37 6.62
N LYS A 189 -32.74 14.78 7.19
CA LYS A 189 -31.75 13.91 7.84
C LYS A 189 -31.96 13.82 9.35
N ASN A 190 -32.03 12.62 9.90
CA ASN A 190 -32.03 12.42 11.36
C ASN A 190 -30.65 12.76 11.97
N ARG A 191 -30.57 12.91 13.31
CA ARG A 191 -29.30 13.26 14.01
C ARG A 191 -28.16 12.30 13.67
N GLU A 192 -28.46 11.01 13.63
CA GLU A 192 -27.53 9.93 13.30
C GLU A 192 -26.93 10.09 11.89
N ARG A 193 -27.75 10.40 10.86
CA ARG A 193 -27.26 10.62 9.49
C ARG A 193 -26.39 11.88 9.37
N ARG A 194 -26.66 12.94 10.14
CA ARG A 194 -25.79 14.14 10.18
C ARG A 194 -24.44 13.80 10.81
N GLN A 195 -24.45 13.13 11.96
CA GLN A 195 -23.23 12.67 12.64
C GLN A 195 -22.43 11.67 11.78
N ALA A 196 -23.11 10.85 10.99
CA ALA A 196 -22.49 9.93 10.03
C ALA A 196 -21.78 10.67 8.89
N GLU A 197 -22.41 11.71 8.33
CA GLU A 197 -21.83 12.56 7.28
C GLU A 197 -20.64 13.39 7.80
N GLU A 198 -20.76 13.98 8.99
CA GLU A 198 -19.67 14.68 9.69
C GLU A 198 -18.47 13.73 9.94
N SER A 199 -18.76 12.52 10.44
CA SER A 199 -17.73 11.50 10.68
C SER A 199 -17.12 10.98 9.38
N PHE A 200 -17.90 10.93 8.29
CA PHE A 200 -17.42 10.52 6.98
C PHE A 200 -16.46 11.55 6.37
N SER A 201 -16.73 12.86 6.49
CA SER A 201 -15.77 13.89 6.07
C SER A 201 -14.45 13.80 6.84
N SER A 202 -14.49 13.51 8.15
CA SER A 202 -13.28 13.22 8.92
C SER A 202 -12.61 11.90 8.53
N LEU A 203 -13.37 10.89 8.09
CA LEU A 203 -12.87 9.57 7.71
C LEU A 203 -12.00 9.63 6.45
N CYS A 204 -12.42 10.37 5.41
CA CYS A 204 -11.60 10.54 4.20
C CYS A 204 -10.23 11.15 4.52
N ILE A 205 -10.19 12.23 5.31
CA ILE A 205 -8.95 12.89 5.73
C ILE A 205 -8.04 11.91 6.50
N ASN A 206 -8.62 11.05 7.36
CA ASN A 206 -7.84 10.05 8.08
C ASN A 206 -7.34 8.91 7.19
N ILE A 207 -8.02 8.58 6.09
CA ILE A 207 -7.52 7.64 5.07
C ILE A 207 -6.33 8.23 4.32
N ASP A 208 -6.37 9.52 3.96
CA ASP A 208 -5.22 10.22 3.38
C ASP A 208 -4.03 10.22 4.36
N CYS A 209 -4.24 10.65 5.61
CA CYS A 209 -3.17 10.70 6.62
C CYS A 209 -2.63 9.30 7.01
N TYR A 210 -3.46 8.26 6.99
CA TYR A 210 -3.04 6.87 7.16
C TYR A 210 -2.14 6.42 6.02
N THR A 211 -2.51 6.74 4.77
CA THR A 211 -1.75 6.41 3.57
C THR A 211 -0.38 7.08 3.60
N GLU A 212 -0.32 8.36 3.99
CA GLU A 212 0.92 9.09 4.23
C GLU A 212 1.77 8.45 5.33
N ALA A 213 1.17 8.09 6.48
CA ALA A 213 1.87 7.47 7.59
C ALA A 213 2.46 6.09 7.23
N VAL A 214 1.75 5.29 6.43
CA VAL A 214 2.25 4.02 5.89
C VAL A 214 3.39 4.27 4.91
N ARG A 215 3.23 5.20 3.96
CA ARG A 215 4.26 5.54 2.97
C ARG A 215 5.57 5.99 3.64
N GLN A 216 5.47 6.91 4.62
CA GLN A 216 6.63 7.39 5.39
C GLN A 216 7.28 6.28 6.22
N ALA A 217 6.49 5.41 6.87
CA ALA A 217 7.04 4.29 7.65
C ALA A 217 7.77 3.26 6.77
N ARG A 218 7.26 2.97 5.57
CA ARG A 218 7.93 2.12 4.58
C ARG A 218 9.21 2.75 4.06
N GLU A 219 9.18 4.04 3.77
CA GLU A 219 10.34 4.78 3.27
C GLU A 219 11.47 4.84 4.31
N GLY A 220 11.16 5.15 5.57
CA GLY A 220 12.12 5.10 6.68
C GLY A 220 12.73 3.71 6.90
N LEU A 221 11.90 2.66 6.93
CA LEU A 221 12.38 1.28 7.02
C LEU A 221 13.22 0.83 5.81
N SER A 222 13.07 1.46 4.65
CA SER A 222 13.81 1.13 3.42
C SER A 222 15.11 1.93 3.27
N GLN A 223 15.13 3.20 3.72
CA GLN A 223 16.26 4.11 3.56
C GLN A 223 17.21 4.11 4.77
N SER A 224 16.69 3.97 6.00
CA SER A 224 17.45 4.06 7.25
C SER A 224 17.05 2.99 8.29
N PRO A 225 17.02 1.69 7.91
CA PRO A 225 16.54 0.61 8.79
C PRO A 225 17.23 0.58 10.16
N GLU A 226 18.54 0.84 10.25
CA GLU A 226 19.27 0.83 11.54
C GLU A 226 18.88 2.00 12.47
N GLN A 227 18.22 3.03 11.96
CA GLN A 227 17.66 4.11 12.77
C GLN A 227 16.20 3.82 13.11
N GLU A 228 15.41 3.39 12.12
CA GLU A 228 13.98 3.15 12.33
C GLU A 228 13.74 1.93 13.24
N LEU A 229 14.54 0.87 13.12
CA LEU A 229 14.52 -0.26 14.05
C LEU A 229 14.75 0.17 15.52
N LYS A 230 15.55 1.22 15.79
CA LYS A 230 15.72 1.72 17.18
C LYS A 230 14.44 2.37 17.71
N ASN A 231 13.62 2.97 16.84
CA ASN A 231 12.31 3.49 17.22
C ASN A 231 11.38 2.34 17.62
N TYR A 232 11.36 1.24 16.84
CA TYR A 232 10.63 0.02 17.21
C TYR A 232 11.19 -0.64 18.48
N GLU A 233 12.52 -0.78 18.64
CA GLU A 233 13.14 -1.35 19.85
C GLU A 233 12.78 -0.56 21.11
N ARG A 234 12.62 0.77 20.98
CA ARG A 234 12.14 1.66 22.05
C ARG A 234 10.64 1.55 22.31
N LEU A 235 9.83 1.32 21.28
CA LEU A 235 8.37 1.30 21.35
C LEU A 235 7.80 -0.02 21.88
N MET A 236 8.36 -1.16 21.45
CA MET A 236 7.86 -2.51 21.77
C MET A 236 8.92 -3.44 22.39
N GLY A 237 10.15 -2.95 22.60
CA GLY A 237 11.23 -3.70 23.21
C GLY A 237 12.06 -4.50 22.21
N LYS A 238 13.38 -4.48 22.39
CA LYS A 238 14.36 -5.18 21.53
C LYS A 238 14.06 -6.67 21.34
N ALA A 239 13.56 -7.35 22.37
CA ALA A 239 13.15 -8.75 22.27
C ALA A 239 11.99 -8.94 21.27
N ALA A 240 10.93 -8.13 21.34
CA ALA A 240 9.79 -8.26 20.43
C ALA A 240 10.15 -7.95 18.97
N VAL A 241 11.01 -6.94 18.74
CA VAL A 241 11.56 -6.66 17.40
C VAL A 241 12.42 -7.83 16.90
N ALA A 242 13.25 -8.43 17.76
CA ALA A 242 14.03 -9.61 17.40
C ALA A 242 13.13 -10.83 17.09
N GLU A 243 12.05 -11.07 17.84
CA GLU A 243 11.09 -12.13 17.52
C GLU A 243 10.37 -11.89 16.17
N LEU A 244 9.93 -10.66 15.88
CA LEU A 244 9.33 -10.32 14.57
C LEU A 244 10.31 -10.47 13.39
N LEU A 245 11.60 -10.23 13.61
CA LEU A 245 12.63 -10.29 12.57
C LEU A 245 13.35 -11.64 12.46
N LYS A 246 13.09 -12.59 13.37
CA LYS A 246 13.53 -13.98 13.19
C LYS A 246 12.94 -14.52 11.90
N LYS A 247 13.81 -15.00 11.00
CA LYS A 247 13.37 -15.81 9.86
C LYS A 247 12.55 -16.99 10.40
N PRO A 248 11.33 -17.27 9.87
CA PRO A 248 10.69 -18.55 10.13
C PRO A 248 11.62 -19.66 9.62
N ASN A 249 11.92 -20.63 10.48
CA ASN A 249 12.75 -21.77 10.08
C ASN A 249 11.99 -22.62 9.05
N HIS A 250 12.72 -23.08 8.03
CA HIS A 250 12.15 -23.55 6.76
C HIS A 250 11.01 -24.57 6.87
N ARG A 251 9.84 -24.12 6.42
CA ARG A 251 8.96 -24.85 5.51
C ARG A 251 8.56 -23.85 4.39
N GLU A 252 8.50 -24.21 3.11
CA GLU A 252 9.10 -25.37 2.43
C GLU A 252 10.04 -24.92 1.27
N LYS A 253 10.36 -25.81 0.31
CA LYS A 253 10.73 -25.36 -1.04
C LYS A 253 9.44 -24.92 -1.74
N GLU A 254 8.96 -23.73 -1.42
CA GLU A 254 7.70 -23.19 -1.93
C GLU A 254 7.85 -22.70 -3.39
N SER A 255 7.91 -23.68 -4.30
CA SER A 255 7.09 -23.58 -5.50
C SER A 255 5.65 -23.38 -5.03
N LEU A 256 5.19 -22.12 -4.97
CA LEU A 256 3.84 -21.72 -4.57
C LEU A 256 2.84 -22.74 -5.12
N SER A 257 2.02 -23.29 -4.24
CA SER A 257 0.95 -24.19 -4.66
C SER A 257 0.11 -23.47 -5.71
N GLU A 258 -0.38 -24.20 -6.71
CA GLU A 258 -1.27 -23.66 -7.75
C GLU A 258 -2.49 -22.94 -7.11
N THR A 259 -2.95 -23.45 -5.96
CA THR A 259 -3.93 -22.83 -5.06
C THR A 259 -3.50 -21.45 -4.54
N GLU A 260 -2.25 -21.28 -4.12
CA GLU A 260 -1.72 -20.02 -3.56
C GLU A 260 -1.46 -19.00 -4.66
N MET A 261 -0.91 -19.43 -5.80
CA MET A 261 -0.74 -18.58 -6.98
C MET A 261 -2.12 -18.10 -7.48
N SER A 262 -3.09 -19.00 -7.58
CA SER A 262 -4.48 -18.65 -7.91
C SER A 262 -5.06 -17.65 -6.90
N THR A 263 -4.83 -17.86 -5.60
CA THR A 263 -5.29 -16.94 -4.55
C THR A 263 -4.66 -15.54 -4.68
N GLN A 264 -3.37 -15.44 -5.02
CA GLN A 264 -2.70 -14.16 -5.23
C GLN A 264 -3.21 -13.43 -6.48
N ILE A 265 -3.46 -14.14 -7.59
CA ILE A 265 -4.02 -13.56 -8.80
C ILE A 265 -5.46 -13.06 -8.52
N HIS A 266 -6.30 -13.85 -7.85
CA HIS A 266 -7.65 -13.46 -7.42
C HIS A 266 -7.67 -12.25 -6.47
N GLN A 267 -6.64 -12.08 -5.63
CA GLN A 267 -6.56 -10.94 -4.71
C GLN A 267 -6.16 -9.63 -5.41
N ASN A 268 -5.55 -9.69 -6.60
CA ASN A 268 -4.98 -8.53 -7.30
C ASN A 268 -6.05 -7.50 -7.73
N SER A 269 -5.79 -6.21 -7.47
CA SER A 269 -6.74 -5.12 -7.74
C SER A 269 -7.08 -4.96 -9.24
N LYS A 270 -6.14 -5.18 -10.16
CA LYS A 270 -6.42 -5.16 -11.61
C LYS A 270 -7.35 -6.29 -12.01
N VAL A 271 -7.06 -7.51 -11.56
CA VAL A 271 -7.87 -8.71 -11.86
C VAL A 271 -9.30 -8.54 -11.31
N LYS A 272 -9.44 -8.11 -10.05
CA LYS A 272 -10.74 -7.75 -9.44
C LYS A 272 -11.48 -6.67 -10.24
N ARG A 273 -10.79 -5.60 -10.68
CA ARG A 273 -11.36 -4.51 -11.47
C ARG A 273 -11.89 -4.99 -12.83
N HIS A 274 -11.09 -5.74 -13.59
CA HIS A 274 -11.52 -6.21 -14.91
C HIS A 274 -12.61 -7.29 -14.81
N HIS A 275 -12.58 -8.14 -13.78
CA HIS A 275 -13.68 -9.06 -13.47
C HIS A 275 -15.00 -8.32 -13.25
N ALA A 276 -14.98 -7.23 -12.46
CA ALA A 276 -16.15 -6.39 -12.23
C ALA A 276 -16.63 -5.66 -13.50
N GLN A 277 -15.70 -5.25 -14.39
CA GLN A 277 -16.05 -4.69 -15.71
C GLN A 277 -16.74 -5.73 -16.60
N THR A 278 -16.24 -6.97 -16.63
CA THR A 278 -16.89 -8.08 -17.34
C THR A 278 -18.29 -8.35 -16.80
N GLN A 279 -18.47 -8.45 -15.49
CA GLN A 279 -19.80 -8.62 -14.87
C GLN A 279 -20.76 -7.46 -15.19
N TYR A 280 -20.25 -6.22 -15.21
CA TYR A 280 -21.03 -5.04 -15.62
C TYR A 280 -21.47 -5.13 -17.08
N TRP A 281 -20.56 -5.44 -18.02
CA TRP A 281 -20.90 -5.50 -19.44
C TRP A 281 -21.75 -6.72 -19.78
N CYS A 282 -21.56 -7.86 -19.13
CA CYS A 282 -22.50 -9.00 -19.18
C CYS A 282 -23.92 -8.56 -18.83
N ARG A 283 -24.08 -7.77 -17.75
CA ARG A 283 -25.38 -7.22 -17.34
C ARG A 283 -25.96 -6.23 -18.35
N VAL A 284 -25.14 -5.43 -19.03
CA VAL A 284 -25.59 -4.50 -20.10
C VAL A 284 -26.00 -5.27 -21.36
N VAL A 285 -25.18 -6.20 -21.83
CA VAL A 285 -25.35 -6.94 -23.10
C VAL A 285 -26.45 -7.99 -22.98
N PHE A 286 -26.46 -8.79 -21.92
CA PHE A 286 -27.32 -9.97 -21.78
C PHE A 286 -28.40 -9.84 -20.70
N GLY A 287 -28.30 -8.85 -19.81
CA GLY A 287 -29.22 -8.65 -18.68
C GLY A 287 -28.86 -9.44 -17.42
N GLN A 288 -27.80 -10.24 -17.45
CA GLN A 288 -27.30 -11.08 -16.36
C GLN A 288 -25.78 -10.88 -16.25
N SER A 289 -25.26 -10.65 -15.05
CA SER A 289 -23.83 -10.39 -14.80
C SER A 289 -22.97 -11.64 -14.78
N ASP A 290 -23.59 -12.77 -14.44
CA ASP A 290 -23.03 -14.09 -14.16
C ASP A 290 -23.07 -15.05 -15.36
N ILE A 291 -23.63 -14.62 -16.50
CA ILE A 291 -23.85 -15.44 -17.70
C ILE A 291 -22.56 -15.96 -18.36
N LEU A 292 -21.42 -15.33 -18.09
CA LEU A 292 -20.09 -15.79 -18.54
C LEU A 292 -19.22 -16.34 -17.39
N GLN A 293 -19.77 -16.63 -16.21
CA GLN A 293 -18.95 -16.99 -15.04
C GLN A 293 -18.07 -18.23 -15.29
N SER A 294 -18.57 -19.24 -16.00
CA SER A 294 -17.79 -20.43 -16.36
C SER A 294 -16.67 -20.11 -17.34
N GLN A 295 -16.92 -19.25 -18.33
CA GLN A 295 -15.92 -18.82 -19.32
C GLN A 295 -14.87 -17.90 -18.70
N VAL A 296 -15.25 -17.09 -17.70
CA VAL A 296 -14.32 -16.24 -16.94
C VAL A 296 -13.43 -17.07 -16.02
N GLU A 297 -13.94 -18.17 -15.45
CA GLU A 297 -13.14 -19.16 -14.72
C GLU A 297 -12.19 -19.92 -15.67
N GLU A 298 -12.69 -20.42 -16.80
CA GLU A 298 -11.86 -21.06 -17.84
C GLU A 298 -10.73 -20.12 -18.32
N LEU A 299 -11.05 -18.84 -18.52
CA LEU A 299 -10.12 -17.78 -18.89
C LEU A 299 -9.12 -17.41 -17.78
N PHE A 300 -9.50 -17.56 -16.51
CA PHE A 300 -8.58 -17.43 -15.38
C PHE A 300 -7.56 -18.57 -15.37
N GLN A 301 -7.98 -19.80 -15.67
CA GLN A 301 -7.08 -20.95 -15.74
C GLN A 301 -6.16 -20.87 -16.97
N ASN A 302 -6.74 -20.64 -18.16
CA ASN A 302 -6.01 -20.43 -19.41
C ASN A 302 -6.42 -19.13 -20.13
N PRO A 303 -5.62 -18.05 -20.00
CA PRO A 303 -5.85 -16.78 -20.69
C PRO A 303 -5.92 -16.87 -22.23
N GLU A 304 -5.34 -17.89 -22.86
CA GLU A 304 -5.40 -18.07 -24.33
C GLU A 304 -6.83 -18.32 -24.84
N THR A 305 -7.75 -18.75 -23.97
CA THR A 305 -9.17 -18.95 -24.30
C THR A 305 -9.91 -17.63 -24.61
N ILE A 306 -9.27 -16.47 -24.42
CA ILE A 306 -9.84 -15.17 -24.83
C ILE A 306 -10.13 -15.12 -26.33
N GLU A 307 -9.26 -15.64 -27.18
CA GLU A 307 -9.42 -15.53 -28.63
C GLU A 307 -10.68 -16.25 -29.14
N PRO A 308 -10.90 -17.55 -28.86
CA PRO A 308 -12.15 -18.22 -29.28
C PRO A 308 -13.39 -17.61 -28.61
N LEU A 309 -13.30 -17.14 -27.36
CA LEU A 309 -14.42 -16.47 -26.67
C LEU A 309 -14.79 -15.13 -27.32
N ALA A 310 -13.79 -14.32 -27.67
CA ALA A 310 -13.95 -13.04 -28.37
C ALA A 310 -14.50 -13.26 -29.79
N GLN A 311 -14.00 -14.27 -30.51
CA GLN A 311 -14.53 -14.67 -31.82
C GLN A 311 -16.00 -15.13 -31.73
N GLN A 312 -16.37 -15.91 -30.70
CA GLN A 312 -17.77 -16.32 -30.47
C GLN A 312 -18.67 -15.12 -30.14
N LEU A 313 -18.21 -14.20 -29.28
CA LEU A 313 -18.94 -12.99 -28.92
C LEU A 313 -19.09 -12.02 -30.10
N ALA A 314 -18.08 -11.86 -30.95
CA ALA A 314 -18.14 -11.01 -32.14
C ALA A 314 -19.00 -11.62 -33.26
N GLY A 315 -18.87 -12.93 -33.51
CA GLY A 315 -19.54 -13.62 -34.60
C GLY A 315 -21.00 -14.01 -34.32
N ASN A 316 -21.29 -14.51 -33.11
CA ASN A 316 -22.64 -14.89 -32.70
C ASN A 316 -22.82 -14.83 -31.18
N PRO A 317 -22.96 -13.63 -30.57
CA PRO A 317 -23.17 -13.49 -29.13
C PRO A 317 -24.51 -14.10 -28.68
N GLN A 318 -25.47 -14.25 -29.59
CA GLN A 318 -26.75 -14.89 -29.32
C GLN A 318 -26.65 -16.42 -29.13
N SER A 319 -25.50 -17.04 -29.45
CA SER A 319 -25.20 -18.43 -29.09
C SER A 319 -25.00 -18.64 -27.59
N ILE A 320 -24.58 -17.58 -26.87
CA ILE A 320 -24.34 -17.59 -25.43
C ILE A 320 -25.64 -17.24 -24.71
N HIS A 321 -26.19 -16.05 -24.98
CA HIS A 321 -27.47 -15.63 -24.43
C HIS A 321 -28.15 -14.55 -25.30
N LYS A 322 -29.46 -14.38 -25.13
CA LYS A 322 -30.22 -13.32 -25.80
C LYS A 322 -29.77 -11.94 -25.30
N TYR A 323 -29.64 -10.99 -26.22
CA TYR A 323 -29.44 -9.58 -25.87
C TYR A 323 -30.56 -9.04 -24.97
N ALA A 324 -30.18 -8.19 -24.01
CA ALA A 324 -31.11 -7.43 -23.19
C ALA A 324 -32.03 -6.52 -24.02
N GLY A 325 -33.13 -6.05 -23.42
CA GLY A 325 -34.13 -5.25 -24.12
C GLY A 325 -34.94 -6.02 -25.16
N ARG A 326 -35.65 -5.28 -26.02
CA ARG A 326 -36.58 -5.82 -27.03
C ARG A 326 -36.25 -5.28 -28.42
N ASN A 327 -36.36 -6.16 -29.42
CA ASN A 327 -36.41 -5.82 -30.84
C ASN A 327 -37.71 -6.43 -31.39
N PHE A 328 -38.54 -5.63 -32.07
CA PHE A 328 -39.76 -6.10 -32.72
C PHE A 328 -39.81 -5.52 -34.15
N GLY A 329 -39.70 -6.39 -35.16
CA GLY A 329 -39.70 -5.97 -36.57
C GLY A 329 -38.55 -5.03 -36.97
N GLY A 330 -37.43 -5.04 -36.24
CA GLY A 330 -36.32 -4.09 -36.41
C GLY A 330 -36.38 -2.88 -35.47
N LEU A 331 -37.53 -2.61 -34.83
CA LEU A 331 -37.67 -1.52 -33.87
C LEU A 331 -37.07 -1.93 -32.51
N LYS A 332 -35.93 -1.34 -32.16
CA LYS A 332 -35.15 -1.62 -30.95
C LYS A 332 -35.47 -0.62 -29.84
N ASN A 333 -35.67 -1.07 -28.61
CA ASN A 333 -35.77 -0.17 -27.46
C ASN A 333 -34.39 0.27 -26.95
N LYS A 334 -34.31 1.34 -26.12
CA LYS A 334 -33.03 1.86 -25.59
C LYS A 334 -32.16 0.76 -24.97
N ALA A 335 -32.75 -0.14 -24.18
CA ALA A 335 -32.02 -1.26 -23.58
C ALA A 335 -31.36 -2.19 -24.62
N ARG A 336 -32.03 -2.47 -25.75
CA ARG A 336 -31.44 -3.24 -26.85
C ARG A 336 -30.31 -2.49 -27.55
N ILE A 337 -30.46 -1.18 -27.75
CA ILE A 337 -29.43 -0.35 -28.39
C ILE A 337 -28.15 -0.32 -27.52
N HIS A 338 -28.30 -0.12 -26.20
CA HIS A 338 -27.16 -0.20 -25.27
C HIS A 338 -26.57 -1.61 -25.17
N ALA A 339 -27.38 -2.66 -25.25
CA ALA A 339 -26.92 -4.05 -25.23
C ALA A 339 -26.07 -4.42 -26.46
N GLU A 340 -26.46 -3.94 -27.65
CA GLU A 340 -25.70 -4.16 -28.88
C GLU A 340 -24.41 -3.31 -28.90
N ALA A 341 -24.45 -2.05 -28.46
CA ALA A 341 -23.27 -1.18 -28.38
C ALA A 341 -22.28 -1.58 -27.27
N GLY A 342 -22.78 -2.22 -26.19
CA GLY A 342 -21.96 -2.74 -25.10
C GLY A 342 -21.17 -4.01 -25.44
N LEU A 343 -21.41 -4.63 -26.60
CA LEU A 343 -20.74 -5.89 -26.97
C LEU A 343 -19.23 -5.74 -27.14
N SER A 344 -18.75 -4.69 -27.82
CA SER A 344 -17.31 -4.44 -27.95
C SER A 344 -16.67 -4.27 -26.58
N HIS A 345 -17.30 -3.47 -25.72
CA HIS A 345 -16.85 -3.18 -24.37
C HIS A 345 -16.83 -4.43 -23.46
N LEU A 346 -17.68 -5.45 -23.74
CA LEU A 346 -17.61 -6.75 -23.08
C LEU A 346 -16.39 -7.55 -23.55
N ILE A 347 -16.13 -7.59 -24.85
CA ILE A 347 -14.95 -8.24 -25.43
C ILE A 347 -13.67 -7.56 -24.90
N ASP A 348 -13.62 -6.23 -24.92
CA ASP A 348 -12.52 -5.43 -24.35
C ASP A 348 -12.31 -5.72 -22.86
N ALA A 349 -13.38 -5.89 -22.07
CA ALA A 349 -13.29 -6.18 -20.65
C ALA A 349 -12.77 -7.61 -20.36
N LEU A 350 -13.16 -8.58 -21.18
CA LEU A 350 -12.63 -9.96 -21.12
C LEU A 350 -11.14 -10.00 -21.52
N ASP A 351 -10.74 -9.25 -22.55
CA ASP A 351 -9.34 -9.16 -22.99
C ASP A 351 -8.45 -8.49 -21.93
N ASN A 352 -8.90 -7.36 -21.38
CA ASN A 352 -8.20 -6.71 -20.25
C ASN A 352 -8.13 -7.62 -19.00
N TYR A 353 -9.13 -8.47 -18.76
CA TYR A 353 -9.09 -9.48 -17.69
C TYR A 353 -8.04 -10.57 -17.98
N ALA A 354 -8.02 -11.12 -19.19
CA ALA A 354 -7.03 -12.10 -19.64
C ALA A 354 -5.60 -11.55 -19.51
N MET A 355 -5.36 -10.34 -20.05
CA MET A 355 -4.09 -9.63 -19.92
C MET A 355 -3.69 -9.41 -18.47
N ALA A 356 -4.62 -9.04 -17.59
CA ALA A 356 -4.33 -8.84 -16.17
C ALA A 356 -3.99 -10.14 -15.44
N VAL A 357 -4.68 -11.25 -15.74
CA VAL A 357 -4.34 -12.59 -15.20
C VAL A 357 -2.94 -13.00 -15.65
N THR A 358 -2.60 -12.86 -16.94
CA THR A 358 -1.27 -13.16 -17.47
C THR A 358 -0.18 -12.29 -16.83
N GLN A 359 -0.34 -10.97 -16.82
CA GLN A 359 0.64 -10.04 -16.19
C GLN A 359 0.89 -10.37 -14.72
N VAL A 360 -0.15 -10.73 -13.96
CA VAL A 360 0.00 -11.05 -12.54
C VAL A 360 0.67 -12.42 -12.37
N ARG A 361 0.27 -13.44 -13.15
CA ARG A 361 0.92 -14.77 -13.17
C ARG A 361 2.41 -14.66 -13.49
N GLU A 362 2.78 -13.89 -14.52
CA GLU A 362 4.18 -13.58 -14.86
C GLU A 362 4.91 -12.86 -13.72
N SER A 363 4.30 -11.84 -13.12
CA SER A 363 4.95 -11.08 -12.02
C SER A 363 5.22 -11.94 -10.77
N ILE A 364 4.37 -12.93 -10.49
CA ILE A 364 4.57 -13.89 -9.39
C ILE A 364 5.72 -14.83 -9.74
N LEU A 365 5.75 -15.39 -10.95
CA LEU A 365 6.82 -16.28 -11.42
C LEU A 365 8.19 -15.59 -11.44
N GLN A 366 8.27 -14.34 -11.95
CA GLN A 366 9.49 -13.53 -11.92
C GLN A 366 9.93 -13.24 -10.47
N THR A 367 8.99 -12.95 -9.57
CA THR A 367 9.29 -12.74 -8.14
C THR A 367 9.83 -14.02 -7.49
N GLN A 368 9.31 -15.20 -7.84
CA GLN A 368 9.85 -16.48 -7.38
C GLN A 368 11.26 -16.72 -7.92
N GLN A 369 11.51 -16.50 -9.21
CA GLN A 369 12.85 -16.67 -9.80
C GLN A 369 13.88 -15.76 -9.11
N ILE A 370 13.57 -14.47 -8.93
CA ILE A 370 14.44 -13.50 -8.26
C ILE A 370 14.68 -13.87 -6.79
N LYS A 371 13.72 -14.50 -6.11
CA LYS A 371 13.93 -15.09 -4.77
C LYS A 371 14.89 -16.28 -4.84
N GLN A 372 14.67 -17.23 -5.76
CA GLN A 372 15.48 -18.44 -5.91
C GLN A 372 16.95 -18.13 -6.21
N GLU A 373 17.22 -17.25 -7.20
CA GLU A 373 18.58 -16.83 -7.56
C GLU A 373 19.33 -16.18 -6.38
N ARG A 374 18.63 -15.41 -5.54
CA ARG A 374 19.20 -14.80 -4.33
C ARG A 374 19.48 -15.82 -3.23
N HIS A 375 18.65 -16.86 -3.10
CA HIS A 375 18.92 -17.97 -2.18
C HIS A 375 20.18 -18.74 -2.61
N GLU A 376 20.28 -19.11 -3.89
CA GLU A 376 21.45 -19.83 -4.42
C GLU A 376 22.74 -19.02 -4.30
N ALA A 377 22.71 -17.71 -4.59
CA ALA A 377 23.85 -16.81 -4.37
C ALA A 377 24.22 -16.67 -2.87
N SER A 378 23.24 -16.71 -1.96
CA SER A 378 23.49 -16.70 -0.51
C SER A 378 24.08 -18.02 -0.01
N GLU A 379 23.71 -19.16 -0.59
CA GLU A 379 24.25 -20.48 -0.22
C GLU A 379 25.67 -20.69 -0.78
N GLN A 380 25.94 -20.21 -2.00
CA GLN A 380 27.30 -20.19 -2.57
C GLN A 380 28.25 -19.31 -1.75
N THR A 381 27.81 -18.12 -1.32
CA THR A 381 28.65 -17.23 -0.50
C THR A 381 28.88 -17.78 0.91
N LEU A 382 27.89 -18.41 1.54
CA LEU A 382 28.05 -19.09 2.84
C LEU A 382 29.00 -20.30 2.76
N SER A 383 28.89 -21.13 1.71
CA SER A 383 29.77 -22.30 1.55
C SER A 383 31.23 -21.92 1.27
N LEU A 384 31.47 -20.86 0.48
CA LEU A 384 32.80 -20.26 0.31
C LEU A 384 33.38 -19.74 1.64
N GLN A 385 32.58 -19.03 2.44
CA GLN A 385 33.01 -18.52 3.74
C GLN A 385 33.30 -19.65 4.75
N GLN A 386 32.57 -20.76 4.66
CA GLN A 386 32.79 -21.95 5.49
C GLN A 386 34.07 -22.70 5.08
N GLN A 387 34.33 -22.89 3.77
CA GLN A 387 35.60 -23.44 3.29
C GLN A 387 36.80 -22.59 3.70
N GLN A 388 36.70 -21.25 3.63
CA GLN A 388 37.77 -20.36 4.08
C GLN A 388 38.04 -20.48 5.58
N ASN A 389 37.02 -20.63 6.43
CA ASN A 389 37.19 -20.89 7.87
C ASN A 389 37.88 -22.23 8.14
N ILE A 390 37.48 -23.30 7.44
CA ILE A 390 38.09 -24.64 7.60
C ILE A 390 39.58 -24.59 7.21
N SER A 391 39.92 -23.93 6.10
CA SER A 391 41.29 -23.74 5.64
C SER A 391 42.16 -22.95 6.63
N GLN A 392 41.61 -21.90 7.25
CA GLN A 392 42.32 -21.11 8.27
C GLN A 392 42.47 -21.87 9.60
N SER A 393 41.51 -22.74 9.95
CA SER A 393 41.60 -23.62 11.13
C SER A 393 42.71 -24.66 10.97
N ALA A 394 42.80 -25.29 9.80
CA ALA A 394 43.83 -26.29 9.48
C ALA A 394 45.27 -25.74 9.57
N GLN A 395 45.47 -24.47 9.22
CA GLN A 395 46.79 -23.81 9.30
C GLN A 395 47.23 -23.43 10.73
N ARG A 396 46.38 -23.63 11.75
CA ARG A 396 46.67 -23.21 13.14
C ARG A 396 47.10 -24.36 14.07
N LEU A 397 47.46 -25.53 13.51
CA LEU A 397 47.74 -26.74 14.27
C LEU A 397 49.12 -27.39 13.96
N GLU A 398 50.10 -26.56 13.60
CA GLU A 398 51.50 -26.96 13.40
C GLU A 398 52.43 -26.34 14.48
N PRO A 399 52.65 -27.02 15.62
CA PRO A 399 53.64 -26.61 16.61
C PRO A 399 55.04 -27.10 16.23
N SER A 400 55.74 -26.33 15.38
CA SER A 400 57.12 -26.65 14.96
C SER A 400 58.05 -26.84 16.17
N THR A 401 58.73 -27.98 16.23
CA THR A 401 59.87 -28.22 17.15
C THR A 401 61.06 -28.69 16.32
N ILE A 402 62.20 -28.01 16.46
CA ILE A 402 63.38 -28.19 15.60
C ILE A 402 64.52 -28.84 16.40
N THR A 403 65.04 -29.95 15.87
CA THR A 403 66.38 -30.52 16.04
C THR A 403 66.91 -30.83 17.45
N HIS A 404 67.24 -32.11 17.68
CA HIS A 404 68.56 -32.47 18.21
C HIS A 404 69.03 -33.82 17.64
N GLU A 405 70.34 -34.05 17.61
CA GLU A 405 70.99 -35.23 17.02
C GLU A 405 70.89 -36.49 17.91
N GLY A 406 71.00 -37.68 17.30
CA GLY A 406 71.14 -38.95 18.02
C GLY A 406 71.20 -40.16 17.09
N ALA A 407 72.07 -41.13 17.42
CA ALA A 407 72.29 -42.34 16.60
C ALA A 407 71.37 -43.53 16.98
N THR A 408 71.47 -44.60 16.19
CA THR A 408 70.66 -45.84 16.18
C THR A 408 71.08 -46.88 17.25
N PRO A 409 70.47 -48.09 17.35
CA PRO A 409 69.03 -48.43 17.44
C PRO A 409 68.70 -49.56 18.48
N SER A 410 67.44 -49.70 18.93
CA SER A 410 66.90 -51.03 19.31
C SER A 410 65.38 -51.16 19.55
N THR A 411 64.77 -52.08 18.79
CA THR A 411 64.20 -53.37 19.26
C THR A 411 63.13 -53.46 20.38
N GLN A 412 61.95 -53.98 20.00
CA GLN A 412 60.99 -54.83 20.74
C GLN A 412 60.04 -54.29 21.85
N GLN A 413 58.74 -54.58 21.62
CA GLN A 413 57.77 -55.22 22.54
C GLN A 413 57.26 -54.47 23.81
N ARG A 414 56.09 -54.81 24.39
CA ARG A 414 54.81 -55.44 23.94
C ARG A 414 53.82 -55.41 25.11
N GLU A 415 52.51 -55.43 24.81
CA GLU A 415 51.42 -55.94 25.67
C GLU A 415 51.07 -55.25 27.01
N ARG A 416 49.76 -54.98 27.13
CA ARG A 416 48.90 -55.12 28.31
C ARG A 416 48.94 -54.13 29.48
N GLU A 417 47.94 -54.08 30.37
CA GLU A 417 46.46 -54.26 30.33
C GLU A 417 45.94 -54.22 31.78
N THR A 418 44.98 -53.32 32.07
CA THR A 418 44.06 -53.31 33.24
C THR A 418 44.55 -53.20 34.72
N ASP A 419 43.87 -52.28 35.42
CA ASP A 419 43.35 -52.35 36.81
C ASP A 419 44.23 -52.03 38.05
N PHE A 420 43.53 -52.03 39.20
CA PHE A 420 43.91 -51.85 40.60
C PHE A 420 43.98 -50.41 41.16
N ARG A 421 42.78 -49.85 41.35
CA ARG A 421 42.49 -48.87 42.41
C ARG A 421 42.53 -49.54 43.79
N PRO A 422 43.18 -48.91 44.79
CA PRO A 422 42.55 -48.79 46.12
C PRO A 422 42.27 -47.34 46.54
N ARG A 423 41.43 -47.14 47.57
CA ARG A 423 41.01 -45.82 48.08
C ARG A 423 40.97 -45.83 49.61
N LYS A 424 41.73 -44.93 50.26
CA LYS A 424 41.58 -44.46 51.67
C LYS A 424 42.64 -43.38 51.94
N THR A 425 42.49 -42.35 52.78
CA THR A 425 41.35 -41.56 53.33
C THR A 425 41.95 -40.44 54.18
N ALA A 426 41.47 -39.20 54.08
CA ALA A 426 41.66 -38.15 55.08
C ALA A 426 40.48 -37.17 55.07
N ALA A 427 40.16 -36.56 56.21
CA ALA A 427 39.12 -35.54 56.39
C ALA A 427 39.74 -34.26 57.01
N PRO A 428 39.05 -33.10 56.96
CA PRO A 428 38.01 -32.74 57.94
C PRO A 428 36.64 -32.47 57.27
N LYS A 429 35.46 -32.55 57.89
CA LYS A 429 35.00 -32.18 59.25
C LYS A 429 34.73 -30.67 59.43
N ALA A 430 33.54 -30.24 59.03
CA ALA A 430 32.85 -29.03 59.50
C ALA A 430 31.43 -29.43 59.94
N MET A 431 30.87 -28.77 60.96
CA MET A 431 29.53 -29.11 61.48
C MET A 431 28.50 -28.05 61.08
N ALA A 432 27.26 -28.49 60.87
CA ALA A 432 26.12 -27.60 60.78
C ALA A 432 25.63 -27.17 62.18
N PHE A 433 24.97 -26.03 62.24
CA PHE A 433 23.85 -25.80 63.17
C PHE A 433 22.78 -24.99 62.44
N ALA A 434 21.53 -25.19 62.82
CA ALA A 434 20.36 -24.55 62.25
C ALA A 434 19.54 -23.86 63.35
N SER A 435 18.76 -22.86 62.92
CA SER A 435 17.56 -22.33 63.58
C SER A 435 16.68 -21.73 62.49
#